data_AF-A0A518JZA4-F1
#
_entry.id   AF-A0A518JZA4-F1
#
_cell.length_a   1.000
_cell.length_b   1.000
_cell.length_c   1.000
_cell.angle_alpha   90.00
_cell.angle_beta   90.00
_cell.angle_gamma   90.00
#
_symmetry.space_group_name_H-M   'P 1'
#
loop_
_entity.id
_entity.type
_entity.pdbx_description
1 polymer ?
#
loop_
_entity_poly.entity_id
_entity_poly.type
_entity_poly.pdbx_seq_one_letter_code
_entity_poly.pdbx_strand_id
1 'polypeptide(L)'
;MKITNWILSALLATGAIGLTGCKPADTATGDATPTAESSTDDHGHDHSETDHSMSGHGHGVGPHDGTIADWGGGKFHVEFTVDHDKTEATVYVLGGDEKTAAPIAAESIELTIVDPEMQVTLKPSPQEGDPDGTASRFVGTHEKLGVVQEYAGTMTGVIDGTPYTGEFKEEAHTH
;
A
#
# COMPACT_ATOMS: atom_id res chain seq x y z
N MET A 1 -35.22 33.82 8.20
CA MET A 1 -35.56 34.40 6.86
C MET A 1 -35.10 33.45 5.75
N LYS A 2 -35.50 33.71 4.49
CA LYS A 2 -35.00 33.04 3.28
C LYS A 2 -34.19 34.02 2.42
N ILE A 3 -33.04 33.59 1.91
CA ILE A 3 -32.35 33.99 0.66
C ILE A 3 -31.25 32.94 0.46
N THR A 4 -31.12 32.14 -0.61
CA THR A 4 -31.60 32.16 -2.01
C THR A 4 -30.76 32.99 -2.99
N ASN A 5 -29.69 32.37 -3.49
CA ASN A 5 -29.23 32.40 -4.90
C ASN A 5 -28.35 31.14 -5.09
N TRP A 6 -28.48 30.21 -6.04
CA TRP A 6 -28.84 30.22 -7.47
C TRP A 6 -27.77 30.85 -8.39
N ILE A 7 -27.00 29.98 -9.05
CA ILE A 7 -26.69 30.01 -10.49
C ILE A 7 -26.67 28.55 -10.97
N LEU A 8 -27.08 28.30 -12.22
CA LEU A 8 -27.27 26.97 -12.80
C LEU A 8 -26.57 26.93 -14.17
N SER A 9 -25.65 25.98 -14.36
CA SER A 9 -25.03 25.69 -15.67
C SER A 9 -24.83 24.19 -15.82
N ALA A 10 -25.68 23.56 -16.63
CA ALA A 10 -25.49 22.20 -17.11
C ALA A 10 -25.43 22.21 -18.64
N LEU A 11 -24.56 21.40 -19.24
CA LEU A 11 -24.69 21.04 -20.64
C LEU A 11 -24.17 19.61 -20.88
N LEU A 12 -24.94 18.83 -21.63
CA LEU A 12 -24.61 17.46 -22.02
C LEU A 12 -23.66 17.45 -23.23
N ALA A 13 -22.77 16.46 -23.28
CA ALA A 13 -22.15 15.98 -24.50
C ALA A 13 -21.85 14.47 -24.39
N THR A 14 -22.79 13.63 -24.82
CA THR A 14 -22.62 12.16 -24.81
C THR A 14 -21.79 11.71 -26.00
N GLY A 15 -20.77 10.87 -25.77
CA GLY A 15 -19.99 10.19 -26.82
C GLY A 15 -19.76 8.72 -26.45
N ALA A 16 -19.98 7.82 -27.41
CA ALA A 16 -19.85 6.38 -27.22
C ALA A 16 -19.39 5.70 -28.54
N ILE A 17 -19.07 4.40 -28.46
CA ILE A 17 -18.53 3.52 -29.53
C ILE A 17 -17.01 3.74 -29.74
N GLY A 18 -16.14 2.71 -29.70
CA GLY A 18 -16.38 1.31 -29.30
C GLY A 18 -15.28 0.33 -29.79
N LEU A 19 -15.61 -0.97 -29.73
CA LEU A 19 -14.98 -2.11 -30.43
C LEU A 19 -13.61 -2.64 -29.95
N THR A 20 -13.69 -3.65 -29.08
CA THR A 20 -13.05 -4.99 -29.19
C THR A 20 -11.56 -5.11 -29.59
N GLY A 21 -10.75 -5.67 -28.68
CA GLY A 21 -9.33 -6.02 -28.92
C GLY A 21 -8.87 -7.32 -28.26
N CYS A 22 -9.66 -8.40 -28.27
CA CYS A 22 -9.21 -9.70 -27.75
C CYS A 22 -8.32 -10.43 -28.78
N LYS A 23 -7.13 -10.86 -28.35
CA LYS A 23 -6.28 -11.79 -29.12
C LYS A 23 -5.47 -12.67 -28.16
N PRO A 24 -5.91 -13.91 -27.85
CA PRO A 24 -5.05 -14.86 -27.17
C PRO A 24 -3.87 -15.24 -28.08
N ALA A 25 -2.71 -15.51 -27.47
CA ALA A 25 -1.60 -16.19 -28.11
C ALA A 25 -1.47 -17.57 -27.46
N ASP A 26 -1.56 -18.61 -28.28
CA ASP A 26 -1.52 -20.00 -27.82
C ASP A 26 -0.09 -20.44 -27.46
N THR A 27 0.02 -21.07 -26.29
CA THR A 27 0.44 -22.47 -26.08
C THR A 27 1.79 -22.98 -26.66
N ALA A 28 2.41 -23.89 -25.89
CA ALA A 28 3.68 -24.60 -26.09
C ALA A 28 4.94 -23.77 -25.79
N THR A 29 5.77 -24.11 -24.80
CA THR A 29 6.42 -25.41 -24.46
C THR A 29 7.49 -25.78 -25.48
N GLY A 30 8.75 -25.74 -25.02
CA GLY A 30 9.94 -26.02 -25.82
C GLY A 30 11.13 -26.45 -24.96
N ASP A 31 10.89 -27.30 -23.97
CA ASP A 31 11.97 -28.03 -23.30
C ASP A 31 12.45 -29.18 -24.19
N ALA A 32 13.76 -29.25 -24.44
CA ALA A 32 14.53 -30.46 -24.75
C ALA A 32 16.01 -30.11 -25.02
N THR A 33 16.85 -30.13 -23.98
CA THR A 33 18.32 -30.30 -24.17
C THR A 33 18.67 -31.79 -24.10
N PRO A 34 19.55 -32.28 -24.98
CA PRO A 34 20.68 -33.09 -24.49
C PRO A 34 22.04 -32.53 -24.99
N THR A 35 23.08 -32.35 -24.15
CA THR A 35 23.96 -33.38 -23.49
C THR A 35 25.04 -33.91 -24.45
N ALA A 36 26.33 -34.07 -24.11
CA ALA A 36 27.23 -33.58 -23.03
C ALA A 36 28.69 -33.87 -23.53
N GLU A 37 29.82 -33.95 -22.82
CA GLU A 37 30.26 -33.95 -21.40
C GLU A 37 31.70 -33.32 -21.35
N SER A 38 32.58 -33.39 -20.32
CA SER A 38 32.60 -33.86 -18.91
C SER A 38 33.43 -32.83 -18.11
N SER A 39 33.27 -32.60 -16.81
CA SER A 39 33.77 -33.39 -15.65
C SER A 39 33.55 -32.55 -14.37
N THR A 40 33.38 -33.05 -13.14
CA THR A 40 33.34 -34.42 -12.58
C THR A 40 32.71 -34.41 -11.18
N ASP A 41 32.34 -35.60 -10.70
CA ASP A 41 32.05 -35.96 -9.30
C ASP A 41 30.70 -35.54 -8.67
N ASP A 42 30.37 -36.25 -7.59
CA ASP A 42 29.01 -36.65 -7.16
C ASP A 42 28.76 -36.38 -5.65
N HIS A 43 27.59 -36.78 -5.15
CA HIS A 43 27.06 -36.65 -3.78
C HIS A 43 26.48 -35.25 -3.49
N GLY A 44 25.16 -35.04 -3.39
CA GLY A 44 24.03 -35.97 -3.51
C GLY A 44 23.20 -36.04 -2.24
N HIS A 45 22.12 -35.25 -2.19
CA HIS A 45 20.86 -35.63 -1.58
C HIS A 45 19.74 -34.71 -2.13
N ASP A 46 18.67 -35.33 -2.62
CA ASP A 46 17.43 -34.65 -2.98
C ASP A 46 16.71 -34.15 -1.72
N HIS A 47 16.30 -32.89 -1.74
CA HIS A 47 15.01 -32.48 -1.20
C HIS A 47 14.46 -31.29 -2.02
N SER A 48 13.76 -31.64 -3.09
CA SER A 48 12.82 -30.76 -3.79
C SER A 48 11.65 -30.36 -2.88
N GLU A 49 11.85 -29.41 -1.98
CA GLU A 49 10.77 -28.57 -1.48
C GLU A 49 10.87 -27.20 -2.14
N THR A 50 10.02 -26.96 -3.14
CA THR A 50 9.68 -25.60 -3.55
C THR A 50 8.79 -25.01 -2.46
N ASP A 51 9.42 -24.65 -1.35
CA ASP A 51 8.79 -23.83 -0.34
C ASP A 51 8.58 -22.45 -0.96
N HIS A 52 7.40 -22.26 -1.56
CA HIS A 52 6.83 -20.95 -1.84
C HIS A 52 6.47 -20.28 -0.51
N SER A 53 7.48 -20.10 0.33
CA SER A 53 7.41 -19.29 1.51
C SER A 53 6.98 -17.91 1.06
N MET A 54 5.79 -17.52 1.52
CA MET A 54 5.51 -16.14 1.89
C MET A 54 6.41 -15.82 3.10
N SER A 55 7.73 -15.88 2.89
CA SER A 55 8.74 -15.51 3.87
C SER A 55 8.42 -14.07 4.21
N GLY A 56 8.02 -13.84 5.46
CA GLY A 56 7.49 -12.55 5.90
C GLY A 56 8.44 -11.45 5.42
N HIS A 57 7.92 -10.58 4.55
CA HIS A 57 8.65 -9.38 4.14
C HIS A 57 8.61 -8.47 5.37
N GLY A 58 9.58 -8.69 6.26
CA GLY A 58 9.71 -7.99 7.53
C GLY A 58 10.08 -6.55 7.25
N HIS A 59 9.06 -5.75 6.94
CA HIS A 59 9.18 -4.32 6.73
C HIS A 59 9.87 -3.67 7.92
N GLY A 60 10.87 -2.85 7.62
CA GLY A 60 11.67 -2.21 8.66
C GLY A 60 10.91 -1.14 9.42
N VAL A 61 11.53 -0.67 10.50
CA VAL A 61 11.17 0.61 11.11
C VAL A 61 11.40 1.70 10.06
N GLY A 62 10.37 2.52 9.81
CA GLY A 62 10.38 3.54 8.78
C GLY A 62 11.07 4.85 9.18
N PRO A 63 11.13 5.84 8.28
CA PRO A 63 11.77 7.15 8.50
C PRO A 63 11.19 7.99 9.65
N HIS A 64 9.99 7.67 10.15
CA HIS A 64 9.30 8.36 11.23
C HIS A 64 9.12 7.46 12.47
N ASP A 65 10.00 6.46 12.61
CA ASP A 65 9.98 5.42 13.65
C ASP A 65 8.70 4.54 13.62
N GLY A 66 8.00 4.48 12.48
CA GLY A 66 6.76 3.72 12.30
C GLY A 66 6.93 2.32 11.70
N THR A 67 5.79 1.62 11.53
CA THR A 67 5.73 0.31 10.87
C THR A 67 5.35 0.46 9.40
N ILE A 68 6.16 -0.09 8.50
CA ILE A 68 5.90 -0.08 7.05
C ILE A 68 5.03 -1.27 6.60
N ALA A 69 4.24 -1.07 5.54
CA ALA A 69 3.59 -2.13 4.75
C ALA A 69 3.76 -1.91 3.23
N ASP A 70 3.85 -3.01 2.48
CA ASP A 70 3.90 -3.02 1.01
C ASP A 70 2.60 -2.51 0.36
N TRP A 71 2.73 -1.64 -0.65
CA TRP A 71 1.67 -1.30 -1.58
C TRP A 71 2.06 -1.63 -3.03
N GLY A 72 1.77 -2.87 -3.43
CA GLY A 72 1.73 -3.32 -4.82
C GLY A 72 3.06 -3.85 -5.36
N GLY A 73 3.83 -4.55 -4.54
CA GLY A 73 5.09 -5.18 -4.90
C GLY A 73 6.25 -4.18 -4.94
N GLY A 74 6.42 -3.42 -3.86
CA GLY A 74 7.48 -2.42 -3.66
C GLY A 74 7.31 -1.15 -4.50
N LYS A 75 6.16 -0.93 -5.15
CA LYS A 75 5.90 0.30 -5.93
C LYS A 75 5.78 1.51 -5.01
N PHE A 76 4.98 1.35 -3.96
CA PHE A 76 4.86 2.27 -2.84
C PHE A 76 5.01 1.46 -1.55
N HIS A 77 5.37 2.16 -0.49
CA HIS A 77 5.31 1.67 0.88
C HIS A 77 4.50 2.66 1.70
N VAL A 78 3.75 2.18 2.70
CA VAL A 78 3.02 3.03 3.63
C VAL A 78 3.47 2.78 5.06
N GLU A 79 3.88 3.85 5.75
CA GLU A 79 4.36 3.81 7.13
C GLU A 79 3.27 4.32 8.07
N PHE A 80 2.82 3.46 8.99
CA PHE A 80 1.91 3.81 10.08
C PHE A 80 2.70 4.33 11.29
N THR A 81 2.26 5.46 11.84
CA THR A 81 2.63 5.94 13.17
C THR A 81 1.40 6.37 13.97
N VAL A 82 1.47 6.29 15.29
CA VAL A 82 0.41 6.73 16.20
C VAL A 82 0.94 7.69 17.27
N ASP A 83 0.18 8.75 17.53
CA ASP A 83 0.33 9.62 18.69
C ASP A 83 -0.85 9.35 19.63
N HIS A 84 -0.59 8.57 20.69
CA HIS A 84 -1.61 8.19 21.66
C HIS A 84 -2.15 9.38 22.47
N ASP A 85 -1.32 10.40 22.75
CA ASP A 85 -1.73 11.61 23.49
C ASP A 85 -2.70 12.47 22.66
N LYS A 86 -2.52 12.53 21.35
CA LYS A 86 -3.47 13.18 20.41
C LYS A 86 -4.62 12.28 19.95
N THR A 87 -4.56 10.97 20.21
CA THR A 87 -5.46 9.96 19.60
C THR A 87 -5.44 9.99 18.06
N GLU A 88 -4.25 10.20 17.50
CA GLU A 88 -4.01 10.57 16.10
C GLU A 88 -3.15 9.52 15.39
N ALA A 89 -3.63 9.03 14.25
CA ALA A 89 -2.88 8.15 13.36
C ALA A 89 -2.36 8.97 12.17
N THR A 90 -1.09 8.76 11.83
CA THR A 90 -0.49 9.28 10.61
C THR A 90 -0.04 8.13 9.73
N VAL A 91 -0.28 8.25 8.42
CA VAL A 91 0.26 7.35 7.41
C VAL A 91 1.08 8.16 6.42
N TYR A 92 2.36 7.83 6.30
CA TYR A 92 3.26 8.39 5.29
C TYR A 92 3.31 7.49 4.06
N VAL A 93 3.33 8.08 2.88
CA VAL A 93 3.47 7.36 1.60
C VAL A 93 4.89 7.53 1.10
N LEU A 94 5.58 6.42 0.94
CA LEU A 94 7.00 6.32 0.64
C LEU A 94 7.21 5.59 -0.70
N GLY A 95 8.33 5.87 -1.36
CA GLY A 95 8.72 5.21 -2.60
C GLY A 95 9.23 3.78 -2.39
N GLY A 96 9.64 3.14 -3.49
CA GLY A 96 10.25 1.80 -3.48
C GLY A 96 11.63 1.69 -2.79
N ASP A 97 12.10 2.75 -2.12
CA ASP A 97 13.31 2.77 -1.29
C ASP A 97 13.02 2.77 0.22
N GLU A 98 11.74 2.69 0.60
CA GLU A 98 11.21 2.76 1.98
C GLU A 98 11.59 4.05 2.73
N LYS A 99 12.01 5.12 2.03
CA LYS A 99 12.66 6.29 2.64
C LYS A 99 12.23 7.63 2.06
N THR A 100 12.10 7.73 0.75
CA THR A 100 11.76 8.97 0.06
C THR A 100 10.25 9.14 0.02
N ALA A 101 9.74 10.30 0.45
CA ALA A 101 8.32 10.65 0.34
C ALA A 101 7.82 10.53 -1.12
N ALA A 102 6.69 9.85 -1.31
CA ALA A 102 6.05 9.64 -2.61
C ALA A 102 4.63 10.23 -2.59
N PRO A 103 4.45 11.51 -2.98
CA PRO A 103 3.15 12.17 -2.92
C PRO A 103 2.15 11.56 -3.91
N ILE A 104 0.94 11.27 -3.45
CA ILE A 104 -0.12 10.63 -4.24
C ILE A 104 -1.38 11.49 -4.33
N ALA A 105 -2.11 11.37 -5.44
CA ALA A 105 -3.43 11.97 -5.63
C ALA A 105 -4.52 11.00 -5.11
N ALA A 106 -4.81 11.06 -3.80
CA ALA A 106 -5.81 10.22 -3.14
C ALA A 106 -6.71 11.04 -2.18
N GLU A 107 -8.02 10.73 -2.16
CA GLU A 107 -9.01 11.46 -1.32
C GLU A 107 -8.95 11.11 0.17
N SER A 108 -8.44 9.91 0.49
CA SER A 108 -8.17 9.40 1.84
C SER A 108 -7.35 8.11 1.77
N ILE A 109 -6.75 7.74 2.91
CA ILE A 109 -6.37 6.37 3.22
C ILE A 109 -7.37 5.85 4.27
N GLU A 110 -7.85 4.63 4.10
CA GLU A 110 -8.60 3.89 5.10
C GLU A 110 -7.62 3.08 5.96
N LEU A 111 -7.64 3.33 7.27
CA LEU A 111 -6.93 2.54 8.27
C LEU A 111 -7.94 1.65 8.99
N THR A 112 -7.74 0.33 8.98
CA THR A 112 -8.46 -0.61 9.85
C THR A 112 -7.48 -1.17 10.87
N ILE A 113 -7.88 -1.26 12.15
CA ILE A 113 -7.11 -1.90 13.23
C ILE A 113 -7.97 -3.00 13.84
N VAL A 114 -7.38 -4.19 14.07
CA VAL A 114 -8.14 -5.41 14.45
C VAL A 114 -8.44 -5.51 15.94
N ASP A 115 -7.51 -5.07 16.80
CA ASP A 115 -7.70 -4.99 18.24
C ASP A 115 -7.11 -3.67 18.76
N PRO A 116 -7.90 -2.76 19.36
CA PRO A 116 -9.35 -2.84 19.52
C PRO A 116 -10.07 -2.44 18.23
N GLU A 117 -10.90 -3.34 17.67
CA GLU A 117 -11.55 -3.21 16.35
C GLU A 117 -12.02 -1.77 16.02
N MET A 118 -11.45 -1.15 14.99
CA MET A 118 -11.86 0.18 14.51
C MET A 118 -11.45 0.46 13.06
N GLN A 119 -12.06 1.50 12.50
CA GLN A 119 -11.84 2.00 11.15
C GLN A 119 -11.67 3.54 11.22
N VAL A 120 -10.65 4.08 10.55
CA VAL A 120 -10.32 5.52 10.56
C VAL A 120 -10.09 6.01 9.13
N THR A 121 -10.81 7.05 8.72
CA THR A 121 -10.60 7.70 7.42
C THR A 121 -9.54 8.79 7.55
N LEU A 122 -8.30 8.48 7.18
CA LEU A 122 -7.18 9.42 7.18
C LEU A 122 -7.29 10.37 5.99
N LYS A 123 -7.14 11.68 6.21
CA LYS A 123 -7.25 12.72 5.16
C LYS A 123 -5.89 13.27 4.76
N PRO A 124 -5.70 13.65 3.48
CA PRO A 124 -4.43 14.19 2.99
C PRO A 124 -4.04 15.43 3.80
N SER A 125 -2.81 15.42 4.29
CA SER A 125 -2.20 16.47 5.11
C SER A 125 -0.81 16.78 4.53
N PRO A 126 -0.76 17.49 3.38
CA PRO A 126 0.47 17.62 2.58
C PRO A 126 1.67 18.15 3.36
N GLN A 127 2.86 17.76 2.91
CA GLN A 127 4.15 18.13 3.46
C GLN A 127 4.83 19.21 2.59
N GLU A 128 5.91 19.82 3.10
CA GLU A 128 6.70 20.75 2.30
C GLU A 128 7.38 19.99 1.14
N GLY A 129 7.09 20.41 -0.09
CA GLY A 129 7.57 19.75 -1.31
C GLY A 129 6.56 18.84 -2.01
N ASP A 130 5.42 18.52 -1.38
CA ASP A 130 4.32 17.82 -2.06
C ASP A 130 3.74 18.70 -3.20
N PRO A 131 3.58 18.16 -4.43
CA PRO A 131 2.90 18.88 -5.52
C PRO A 131 1.43 19.20 -5.24
N ASP A 132 0.95 20.33 -5.79
CA ASP A 132 -0.46 20.75 -5.70
C ASP A 132 -1.43 19.62 -6.06
N GLY A 133 -2.36 19.32 -5.15
CA GLY A 133 -3.37 18.26 -5.32
C GLY A 133 -2.89 16.84 -4.95
N THR A 134 -1.69 16.69 -4.41
CA THR A 134 -1.15 15.43 -3.87
C THR A 134 -0.82 15.54 -2.38
N ALA A 135 -0.61 14.40 -1.71
CA ALA A 135 -0.04 14.35 -0.37
C ALA A 135 0.87 13.14 -0.20
N SER A 136 2.01 13.29 0.49
CA SER A 136 2.86 12.19 0.99
C SER A 136 2.53 11.78 2.43
N ARG A 137 1.53 12.42 3.06
CA ARG A 137 1.10 12.15 4.43
C ARG A 137 -0.41 12.28 4.58
N PHE A 138 -1.02 11.36 5.32
CA PHE A 138 -2.45 11.30 5.62
C PHE A 138 -2.64 11.19 7.13
N VAL A 139 -3.61 11.92 7.68
CA VAL A 139 -3.82 12.04 9.14
C VAL A 139 -5.30 11.87 9.50
N GLY A 140 -5.59 11.20 10.61
CA GLY A 140 -6.96 11.07 11.14
C GLY A 140 -6.96 10.67 12.62
N THR A 141 -8.05 10.98 13.32
CA THR A 141 -8.18 10.75 14.76
C THR A 141 -9.33 9.80 15.08
N HIS A 142 -9.18 9.03 16.16
CA HIS A 142 -10.19 8.10 16.66
C HIS A 142 -9.93 7.80 18.14
N GLU A 143 -10.96 7.82 18.98
CA GLU A 143 -10.80 7.75 20.45
C GLU A 143 -9.97 6.56 20.95
N LYS A 144 -10.07 5.41 20.26
CA LYS A 144 -9.33 4.20 20.61
C LYS A 144 -7.83 4.25 20.30
N LEU A 145 -7.35 5.17 19.45
CA LEU A 145 -5.90 5.35 19.21
C LEU A 145 -5.14 5.78 20.48
N GLY A 146 -5.85 6.31 21.49
CA GLY A 146 -5.29 6.59 22.82
C GLY A 146 -5.07 5.35 23.70
N VAL A 147 -5.39 4.14 23.23
CA VAL A 147 -4.95 2.91 23.89
C VAL A 147 -3.46 2.71 23.58
N VAL A 148 -2.63 2.62 24.61
CA VAL A 148 -1.19 2.38 24.46
C VAL A 148 -0.95 0.88 24.38
N GLN A 149 -0.75 0.39 23.15
CA GLN A 149 -0.45 -1.00 22.80
C GLN A 149 0.16 -1.04 21.39
N GLU A 150 0.76 -2.15 21.02
CA GLU A 150 1.05 -2.47 19.61
C GLU A 150 -0.26 -2.74 18.85
N TYR A 151 -0.37 -2.18 17.65
CA TYR A 151 -1.49 -2.39 16.73
C TYR A 151 -1.15 -3.31 15.56
N ALA A 152 -2.19 -3.92 14.99
CA ALA A 152 -2.13 -4.63 13.72
C ALA A 152 -3.40 -4.36 12.90
N GLY A 153 -3.28 -4.40 11.58
CA GLY A 153 -4.41 -4.12 10.69
C GLY A 153 -4.01 -3.85 9.25
N THR A 154 -4.80 -3.02 8.57
CA THR A 154 -4.61 -2.73 7.14
C THR A 154 -4.67 -1.24 6.83
N MET A 155 -3.86 -0.83 5.85
CA MET A 155 -3.91 0.49 5.22
C MET A 155 -4.34 0.31 3.77
N THR A 156 -5.48 0.91 3.39
CA THR A 156 -6.06 0.83 2.05
C THR A 156 -6.20 2.21 1.41
N GLY A 157 -5.75 2.37 0.17
CA GLY A 157 -5.83 3.62 -0.59
C GLY A 157 -6.16 3.37 -2.06
N VAL A 158 -6.49 4.44 -2.77
CA VAL A 158 -6.74 4.39 -4.23
C VAL A 158 -5.88 5.45 -4.91
N ILE A 159 -5.06 5.03 -5.86
CA ILE A 159 -4.16 5.88 -6.66
C ILE A 159 -4.48 5.62 -8.13
N ASP A 160 -4.83 6.67 -8.89
CA ASP A 160 -5.24 6.58 -10.31
C ASP A 160 -6.32 5.52 -10.58
N GLY A 161 -7.28 5.37 -9.65
CA GLY A 161 -8.34 4.36 -9.73
C GLY A 161 -7.90 2.92 -9.42
N THR A 162 -6.61 2.69 -9.14
CA THR A 162 -6.09 1.39 -8.69
C THR A 162 -6.13 1.32 -7.16
N PRO A 163 -6.82 0.34 -6.55
CA PRO A 163 -6.76 0.13 -5.11
C PRO A 163 -5.44 -0.55 -4.70
N TYR A 164 -4.92 -0.15 -3.55
CA TYR A 164 -3.78 -0.76 -2.88
C TYR A 164 -4.17 -1.03 -1.42
N THR A 165 -3.80 -2.20 -0.90
CA THR A 165 -3.97 -2.56 0.51
C THR A 165 -2.67 -3.21 0.98
N GLY A 166 -2.19 -2.79 2.15
CA GLY A 166 -1.04 -3.38 2.84
C GLY A 166 -1.43 -3.76 4.26
N GLU A 167 -0.98 -4.93 4.71
CA GLU A 167 -1.13 -5.37 6.11
C GLU A 167 0.05 -4.84 6.93
N PHE A 168 -0.21 -4.35 8.13
CA PHE A 168 0.83 -3.89 9.06
C PHE A 168 0.64 -4.53 10.44
N LYS A 169 1.74 -4.67 11.16
CA LYS A 169 1.77 -5.09 12.56
C LYS A 169 2.96 -4.44 13.24
N GLU A 170 2.70 -3.67 14.29
CA GLU A 170 3.75 -3.11 15.15
C GLU A 170 4.44 -4.23 15.94
N GLU A 171 5.73 -4.04 16.20
CA GLU A 171 6.57 -4.96 16.99
C GLU A 171 7.16 -4.21 18.18
N ALA A 172 7.22 -4.87 19.34
CA ALA A 172 7.69 -4.26 20.58
C ALA A 172 9.18 -3.88 20.50
N HIS A 173 9.46 -2.57 20.41
CA HIS A 173 10.82 -2.04 20.39
C HIS A 173 11.53 -2.34 21.74
N THR A 174 12.53 -3.23 21.72
CA THR A 174 13.36 -3.51 22.89
C THR A 174 14.29 -2.34 23.20
N HIS A 175 14.11 -1.75 24.39
CA HIS A 175 14.81 -0.56 24.90
C HIS A 175 16.13 -0.92 25.61
#